data_AF-A0A963H5Q5-F1
#
_entry.id   AF-A0A963H5Q5-F1
#
_cell.length_a   1.000
_cell.length_b   1.000
_cell.length_c   1.000
_cell.angle_alpha   90.00
_cell.angle_beta   90.00
_cell.angle_gamma   90.00
#
_symmetry.space_group_name_H-M   'P 1'
#
loop_
_entity.id
_entity.type
_entity.pdbx_description
1 polymer ?
#
loop_
_entity_poly.entity_id
_entity_poly.type
_entity_poly.pdbx_seq_one_letter_code
_entity_poly.pdbx_strand_id
1 'polypeptide(L)'
;MARIFCVANQKGGVGKTTTCVNLAAALAARKQRVLLVDLDPQGNATGGSGVDKRALTRSVYHVLVGLADLAAVRVRSPSGNYDVLPANRDLAGAEVEMVEIDDREKRLKKALAAVAGEYDFVLIDCPPSLSLLTLNGLCSAHGVIIPMQCEYYALEGLSDLVNTIKKVHANLNRDLKIIGLLRVMFDPRMTLQQQVSAQLEDHFGDKVFKAVVPRNVR
;
A
#
# COMPACT_ATOMS: atom_id res chain seq x y z
N MET A 1 -0.67 1.29 19.82
CA MET A 1 -0.98 0.33 18.75
C MET A 1 -0.79 1.04 17.42
N ALA A 2 -0.05 0.45 16.49
CA ALA A 2 0.27 1.09 15.21
C ALA A 2 -0.98 1.40 14.36
N ARG A 3 -0.98 2.53 13.64
CA ARG A 3 -1.97 2.84 12.61
C ARG A 3 -1.54 2.25 11.28
N ILE A 4 -2.28 1.26 10.79
CA ILE A 4 -1.95 0.52 9.57
C ILE A 4 -2.76 1.06 8.39
N PHE A 5 -2.08 1.51 7.33
CA PHE A 5 -2.70 2.02 6.11
C PHE A 5 -2.20 1.28 4.88
N CYS A 6 -3.12 0.89 4.00
CA CYS A 6 -2.79 0.41 2.66
C CYS A 6 -2.81 1.56 1.66
N VAL A 7 -1.89 1.52 0.71
CA VAL A 7 -1.90 2.33 -0.49
C VAL A 7 -2.25 1.41 -1.66
N ALA A 8 -3.47 1.50 -2.17
CA ALA A 8 -4.01 0.53 -3.13
C ALA A 8 -4.73 1.19 -4.29
N ASN A 9 -4.54 0.63 -5.49
CA ASN A 9 -5.21 0.94 -6.74
C ASN A 9 -4.87 -0.15 -7.76
N GLN A 10 -5.89 -0.62 -8.48
CA GLN A 10 -5.74 -1.65 -9.52
C GLN A 10 -4.93 -1.17 -10.71
N LYS A 11 -4.97 0.13 -11.04
CA LYS A 11 -4.20 0.66 -12.16
C LYS A 11 -2.71 0.71 -11.82
N GLY A 12 -1.87 0.21 -12.72
CA GLY A 12 -0.41 0.39 -12.66
C GLY A 12 0.00 1.85 -12.88
N GLY A 13 1.14 2.27 -12.33
CA GLY A 13 1.71 3.60 -12.60
C GLY A 13 0.99 4.80 -11.94
N VAL A 14 -0.04 4.58 -11.14
CA VAL A 14 -0.82 5.66 -10.47
C VAL A 14 -0.19 6.18 -9.16
N GLY A 15 1.11 6.00 -8.97
CA GLY A 15 1.83 6.58 -7.83
C GLY A 15 1.63 5.90 -6.47
N LYS A 16 1.21 4.63 -6.41
CA LYS A 16 1.09 3.85 -5.16
C LYS A 16 2.40 3.81 -4.37
N THR A 17 3.43 3.21 -4.96
CA THR A 17 4.78 3.12 -4.38
C THR A 17 5.34 4.49 -4.03
N THR A 18 5.22 5.46 -4.95
CA THR A 18 5.70 6.83 -4.72
C THR A 18 5.02 7.45 -3.50
N THR A 19 3.70 7.29 -3.36
CA THR A 19 2.94 7.76 -2.20
C THR A 19 3.41 7.06 -0.93
N CYS A 20 3.56 5.73 -0.96
CA CYS A 20 3.94 4.93 0.20
C CYS A 20 5.34 5.31 0.72
N VAL A 21 6.35 5.32 -0.15
CA VAL A 21 7.74 5.64 0.19
C VAL A 21 7.88 7.07 0.70
N ASN A 22 7.28 8.05 0.01
CA ASN A 22 7.38 9.46 0.43
C ASN A 22 6.61 9.74 1.72
N LEU A 23 5.45 9.11 1.91
CA LEU A 23 4.71 9.22 3.16
C LEU A 23 5.48 8.59 4.33
N ALA A 24 6.12 7.44 4.11
CA ALA A 24 6.98 6.80 5.11
C ALA A 24 8.13 7.73 5.53
N ALA A 25 8.86 8.27 4.55
CA ALA A 25 9.95 9.22 4.79
C ALA A 25 9.46 10.49 5.51
N ALA A 26 8.33 11.06 5.09
CA ALA A 26 7.76 12.26 5.71
C ALA A 26 7.33 12.01 7.17
N LEU A 27 6.74 10.86 7.47
CA LEU A 27 6.38 10.47 8.84
C LEU A 27 7.62 10.22 9.70
N ALA A 28 8.64 9.53 9.16
CA ALA A 28 9.90 9.30 9.83
C ALA A 28 10.66 10.61 10.13
N ALA A 29 10.65 11.57 9.20
CA ALA A 29 11.21 12.91 9.41
C ALA A 29 10.50 13.68 10.54
N ARG A 30 9.24 13.33 10.83
CA ARG A 30 8.46 13.82 11.99
C ARG A 30 8.61 12.93 13.22
N LYS A 31 9.69 12.15 13.30
CA LYS A 31 10.06 11.27 14.42
C LYS A 31 9.04 10.18 14.75
N GLN A 32 8.19 9.81 13.78
CA GLN A 32 7.30 8.67 13.93
C GLN A 32 8.07 7.38 13.66
N ARG A 33 7.75 6.32 14.41
CA ARG A 33 8.27 4.97 14.15
C ARG A 33 7.43 4.36 13.02
N VAL A 34 8.04 4.14 11.86
CA VAL A 34 7.35 3.70 10.65
C VAL A 34 7.88 2.36 10.17
N LEU A 35 6.97 1.46 9.80
CA LEU A 35 7.24 0.27 9.00
C LEU A 35 6.59 0.43 7.62
N LEU A 36 7.38 0.32 6.56
CA LEU A 36 6.87 0.18 5.20
C LEU A 36 6.86 -1.31 4.84
N VAL A 37 5.73 -1.83 4.37
CA VAL A 37 5.59 -3.19 3.84
C VAL A 37 5.43 -3.11 2.33
N ASP A 38 6.32 -3.75 1.60
CA ASP A 38 6.21 -3.90 0.15
C ASP A 38 5.48 -5.21 -0.16
N LEU A 39 4.31 -5.18 -0.80
CA LEU A 39 3.58 -6.36 -1.25
C LEU A 39 3.60 -6.53 -2.76
N ASP A 40 4.36 -5.71 -3.50
CA ASP A 40 4.51 -5.86 -4.93
C ASP A 40 5.70 -6.77 -5.24
N PRO A 41 5.53 -7.89 -5.97
CA PRO A 41 6.65 -8.74 -6.39
C PRO A 41 7.73 -8.00 -7.19
N GLN A 42 7.42 -6.84 -7.78
CA GLN A 42 8.40 -5.98 -8.42
C GLN A 42 9.37 -5.35 -7.42
N GLY A 43 9.04 -5.25 -6.13
CA GLY A 43 9.90 -4.71 -5.08
C GLY A 43 10.22 -3.24 -5.26
N ASN A 44 9.29 -2.46 -5.80
CA ASN A 44 9.53 -1.04 -6.13
C ASN A 44 9.62 -0.17 -4.87
N ALA A 45 8.83 -0.46 -3.82
CA ALA A 45 8.95 0.28 -2.56
C ALA A 45 10.24 -0.08 -1.83
N THR A 46 10.66 -1.34 -1.91
CA THR A 46 11.94 -1.85 -1.40
C THR A 46 13.10 -1.08 -2.00
N GLY A 47 13.17 -1.05 -3.35
CA GLY A 47 14.20 -0.29 -4.06
C GLY A 47 14.10 1.22 -3.83
N GLY A 48 12.87 1.77 -3.82
CA GLY A 48 12.61 3.17 -3.51
C GLY A 48 13.01 3.59 -2.09
N SER A 49 13.08 2.62 -1.17
CA SER A 49 13.58 2.80 0.20
C SER A 49 15.10 2.62 0.32
N GLY A 50 15.82 2.44 -0.81
CA GLY A 50 17.27 2.26 -0.83
C GLY A 50 17.74 0.85 -0.46
N VAL A 51 16.85 -0.14 -0.41
CA VAL A 51 17.20 -1.54 -0.11
C VAL A 51 17.42 -2.30 -1.43
N ASP A 52 18.57 -2.97 -1.56
CA ASP A 52 18.83 -3.81 -2.73
C ASP A 52 18.05 -5.13 -2.65
N LYS A 53 16.97 -5.20 -3.44
CA LYS A 53 16.11 -6.38 -3.53
C LYS A 53 16.81 -7.65 -4.04
N ARG A 54 17.95 -7.54 -4.74
CA ARG A 54 18.73 -8.69 -5.24
C ARG A 54 19.60 -9.33 -4.17
N ALA A 55 19.97 -8.56 -3.14
CA ALA A 55 20.78 -9.03 -2.03
C ALA A 55 19.94 -9.65 -0.89
N LEU A 56 18.60 -9.63 -1.02
CA LEU A 56 17.70 -10.17 -0.01
C LEU A 56 17.75 -11.70 0.02
N THR A 57 18.13 -12.25 1.16
CA THR A 57 18.01 -13.68 1.46
C THR A 57 16.62 -14.05 1.99
N ARG A 58 15.92 -13.08 2.61
CA ARG A 58 14.55 -13.20 3.09
C ARG A 58 13.77 -11.94 2.74
N SER A 59 12.47 -12.10 2.54
CA SER A 59 11.54 -11.04 2.13
C SER A 59 10.15 -11.33 2.70
N VAL A 60 9.20 -10.43 2.48
CA VAL A 60 7.79 -10.59 2.88
C VAL A 60 7.20 -11.93 2.43
N TYR A 61 7.68 -12.51 1.31
CA TYR A 61 7.34 -13.87 0.88
C TYR A 61 7.48 -14.87 2.03
N HIS A 62 8.66 -14.92 2.65
CA HIS A 62 8.97 -15.86 3.73
C HIS A 62 8.07 -15.66 4.95
N VAL A 63 7.67 -14.41 5.22
CA VAL A 63 6.73 -14.10 6.31
C VAL A 63 5.33 -14.62 5.97
N LEU A 64 4.86 -14.40 4.75
CA LEU A 64 3.53 -14.83 4.33
C LEU A 64 3.40 -16.35 4.31
N VAL A 65 4.39 -17.08 3.78
CA VAL A 65 4.38 -18.55 3.76
C VAL A 65 4.75 -19.18 5.11
N GLY A 66 5.19 -18.39 6.10
CA GLY A 66 5.48 -18.87 7.46
C GLY A 66 6.87 -19.49 7.65
N LEU A 67 7.82 -19.17 6.78
CA LEU A 67 9.21 -19.60 6.86
C LEU A 67 10.10 -18.67 7.71
N ALA A 68 9.62 -17.47 8.06
CA ALA A 68 10.34 -16.53 8.91
C ALA A 68 9.40 -15.54 9.63
N ASP A 69 9.84 -15.06 10.80
CA ASP A 69 9.14 -14.00 11.53
C ASP A 69 9.44 -12.61 10.94
N LEU A 70 8.43 -11.73 10.93
CA LEU A 70 8.56 -10.36 10.41
C LEU A 70 9.73 -9.59 11.05
N ALA A 71 9.90 -9.72 12.37
CA ALA A 71 10.97 -9.05 13.11
C ALA A 71 12.38 -9.43 12.62
N ALA A 72 12.57 -10.67 12.13
CA ALA A 72 13.84 -11.16 11.59
C ALA A 72 14.05 -10.82 10.11
N VAL A 73 12.99 -10.43 9.39
CA VAL A 73 13.02 -10.15 7.95
C VAL A 73 13.06 -8.65 7.66
N ARG A 74 12.48 -7.82 8.51
CA ARG A 74 12.51 -6.37 8.33
C ARG A 74 13.95 -5.84 8.34
N VAL A 75 14.19 -4.82 7.53
CA VAL A 75 15.50 -4.16 7.40
C VAL A 75 15.35 -2.66 7.57
N ARG A 76 16.41 -1.99 8.01
CA ARG A 76 16.41 -0.52 8.11
C ARG A 76 16.64 0.10 6.73
N SER A 77 15.82 1.08 6.34
CA SER A 77 16.11 1.90 5.16
C SER A 77 17.35 2.77 5.44
N PRO A 78 18.41 2.70 4.60
CA PRO A 78 19.65 3.45 4.82
C PRO A 78 19.46 4.97 4.68
N SER A 79 18.49 5.41 3.88
CA SER A 79 18.24 6.83 3.57
C SER A 79 16.93 7.37 4.16
N GLY A 80 15.98 6.49 4.52
CA GLY A 80 14.63 6.87 4.90
C GLY A 80 14.36 7.01 6.40
N ASN A 81 15.24 6.47 7.25
CA ASN A 81 15.04 6.42 8.71
C ASN A 81 13.71 5.76 9.14
N TYR A 82 13.26 4.75 8.40
CA TYR A 82 12.15 3.85 8.73
C TYR A 82 12.53 2.39 8.43
N ASP A 83 11.76 1.45 8.96
CA ASP A 83 11.96 0.03 8.68
C ASP A 83 11.16 -0.40 7.47
N VAL A 84 11.66 -1.41 6.76
CA VAL A 84 11.07 -1.95 5.55
C VAL A 84 10.91 -3.45 5.74
N LEU A 85 9.71 -3.98 5.52
CA LEU A 85 9.50 -5.40 5.24
C LEU A 85 9.59 -5.56 3.72
N PRO A 86 10.75 -6.03 3.20
CA PRO A 86 11.06 -5.87 1.78
C PRO A 86 10.43 -6.98 0.93
N ALA A 87 10.29 -6.72 -0.36
CA ALA A 87 9.83 -7.68 -1.36
C ALA A 87 10.88 -7.92 -2.46
N ASN A 88 10.79 -9.09 -3.06
CA ASN A 88 11.53 -9.49 -4.25
C ASN A 88 10.63 -10.36 -5.14
N ARG A 89 11.17 -10.80 -6.29
CA ARG A 89 10.43 -11.58 -7.29
C ARG A 89 9.79 -12.87 -6.76
N ASP A 90 10.36 -13.44 -5.70
CA ASP A 90 9.89 -14.70 -5.10
C ASP A 90 8.47 -14.55 -4.54
N LEU A 91 8.07 -13.32 -4.18
CA LEU A 91 6.72 -13.01 -3.73
C LEU A 91 5.62 -13.40 -4.73
N ALA A 92 5.93 -13.45 -6.03
CA ALA A 92 4.98 -13.92 -7.04
C ALA A 92 4.58 -15.40 -6.82
N GLY A 93 5.47 -16.22 -6.25
CA GLY A 93 5.18 -17.62 -5.90
C GLY A 93 4.28 -17.77 -4.67
N ALA A 94 4.20 -16.75 -3.80
CA ALA A 94 3.43 -16.82 -2.56
C ALA A 94 1.94 -17.12 -2.82
N GLU A 95 1.37 -16.62 -3.92
CA GLU A 95 -0.05 -16.79 -4.19
C GLU A 95 -0.42 -18.26 -4.45
N VAL A 96 0.50 -19.02 -5.04
CA VAL A 96 0.33 -20.45 -5.31
C VAL A 96 0.56 -21.25 -4.04
N GLU A 97 1.62 -20.96 -3.29
CA GLU A 97 1.97 -21.69 -2.08
C GLU A 97 0.98 -21.47 -0.94
N MET A 98 0.37 -20.29 -0.86
CA MET A 98 -0.62 -19.97 0.18
C MET A 98 -2.00 -20.58 -0.09
N VAL A 99 -2.23 -21.28 -1.22
CA VAL A 99 -3.56 -21.84 -1.55
C VAL A 99 -4.03 -22.80 -0.45
N GLU A 100 -3.18 -23.69 0.03
CA GLU A 100 -3.53 -24.69 1.04
C GLU A 100 -3.40 -24.18 2.49
N ILE A 101 -3.08 -22.88 2.66
CA ILE A 101 -2.90 -22.28 3.99
C ILE A 101 -4.22 -21.73 4.52
N ASP A 102 -4.58 -22.13 5.74
CA ASP A 102 -5.73 -21.57 6.46
C ASP A 102 -5.57 -20.08 6.78
N ASP A 103 -6.65 -19.32 6.64
CA ASP A 103 -6.66 -17.85 6.72
C ASP A 103 -5.55 -17.20 5.86
N ARG A 104 -5.29 -17.72 4.66
CA ARG A 104 -4.26 -17.20 3.73
C ARG A 104 -4.37 -15.70 3.47
N GLU A 105 -5.56 -15.11 3.58
CA GLU A 105 -5.80 -13.68 3.43
C GLU A 105 -5.45 -12.83 4.67
N LYS A 106 -5.15 -13.46 5.82
CA LYS A 106 -4.80 -12.78 7.09
C LYS A 106 -3.36 -13.06 7.54
N ARG A 107 -2.52 -13.65 6.69
CA ARG A 107 -1.13 -13.99 7.02
C ARG A 107 -0.33 -12.76 7.42
N LEU A 108 -0.42 -11.68 6.65
CA LEU A 108 0.23 -10.42 6.98
C LEU A 108 -0.31 -9.83 8.30
N LYS A 109 -1.62 -9.93 8.55
CA LYS A 109 -2.25 -9.42 9.77
C LYS A 109 -1.69 -10.11 11.01
N LYS A 110 -1.58 -11.45 10.95
CA LYS A 110 -0.99 -12.27 12.03
C LYS A 110 0.47 -11.86 12.28
N ALA A 111 1.25 -11.68 11.21
CA ALA A 111 2.66 -11.27 11.33
C ALA A 111 2.84 -9.84 11.90
N LEU A 112 2.01 -8.88 11.47
CA LEU A 112 2.07 -7.50 11.95
C LEU A 112 1.66 -7.38 13.42
N ALA A 113 0.74 -8.22 13.90
CA ALA A 113 0.32 -8.20 15.31
C ALA A 113 1.49 -8.41 16.28
N ALA A 114 2.47 -9.24 15.92
CA ALA A 114 3.64 -9.53 16.74
C ALA A 114 4.56 -8.31 16.95
N VAL A 115 4.53 -7.32 16.04
CA VAL A 115 5.41 -6.13 16.07
C VAL A 115 4.66 -4.81 16.19
N ALA A 116 3.33 -4.84 16.36
CA ALA A 116 2.47 -3.66 16.30
C ALA A 116 2.76 -2.62 17.42
N GLY A 117 3.43 -3.02 18.50
CA GLY A 117 3.87 -2.11 19.58
C GLY A 117 5.11 -1.28 19.24
N GLU A 118 5.87 -1.70 18.21
CA GLU A 118 7.15 -1.10 17.84
C GLU A 118 6.99 0.12 16.91
N TYR A 119 5.80 0.28 16.32
CA TYR A 119 5.52 1.30 15.31
C TYR A 119 4.34 2.19 15.69
N ASP A 120 4.41 3.43 15.25
CA ASP A 120 3.28 4.37 15.28
C ASP A 120 2.46 4.23 13.99
N PHE A 121 3.13 3.97 12.87
CA PHE A 121 2.51 3.77 11.55
C PHE A 121 3.07 2.56 10.81
N VAL A 122 2.19 1.83 10.15
CA VAL A 122 2.55 0.83 9.14
C VAL A 122 1.93 1.24 7.82
N LEU A 123 2.73 1.34 6.77
CA LEU A 123 2.28 1.66 5.42
C LEU A 123 2.50 0.45 4.53
N ILE A 124 1.46 0.00 3.82
CA ILE A 124 1.50 -1.18 2.96
C ILE A 124 1.37 -0.73 1.51
N ASP A 125 2.40 -0.94 0.69
CA ASP A 125 2.36 -0.73 -0.75
C ASP A 125 1.77 -1.96 -1.44
N CYS A 126 0.56 -1.84 -1.98
CA CYS A 126 -0.13 -2.96 -2.62
C CYS A 126 0.20 -3.05 -4.13
N PRO A 127 0.24 -4.27 -4.72
CA PRO A 127 0.45 -4.45 -6.14
C PRO A 127 -0.70 -3.87 -6.99
N PRO A 128 -0.50 -3.68 -8.31
CA PRO A 128 -1.52 -3.23 -9.26
C PRO A 128 -2.51 -4.34 -9.65
N SER A 129 -3.02 -5.10 -8.68
CA SER A 129 -3.95 -6.21 -8.89
C SER A 129 -4.86 -6.39 -7.67
N LEU A 130 -6.02 -7.04 -7.85
CA LEU A 130 -6.89 -7.50 -6.76
C LEU A 130 -6.59 -8.95 -6.42
N SER A 131 -5.33 -9.25 -6.13
CA SER A 131 -4.86 -10.61 -5.88
C SER A 131 -4.83 -10.94 -4.37
N LEU A 132 -4.35 -12.13 -4.02
CA LEU A 132 -4.26 -12.57 -2.62
C LEU A 132 -3.31 -11.69 -1.79
N LEU A 133 -2.28 -11.12 -2.44
CA LEU A 133 -1.39 -10.14 -1.82
C LEU A 133 -2.13 -8.85 -1.43
N THR A 134 -2.95 -8.31 -2.32
CA THR A 134 -3.77 -7.14 -2.02
C THR A 134 -4.78 -7.44 -0.91
N LEU A 135 -5.39 -8.63 -0.90
CA LEU A 135 -6.27 -9.05 0.20
C LEU A 135 -5.54 -9.10 1.55
N ASN A 136 -4.30 -9.60 1.59
CA ASN A 136 -3.47 -9.58 2.80
C ASN A 136 -3.23 -8.16 3.31
N GLY A 137 -2.93 -7.22 2.42
CA GLY A 137 -2.84 -5.80 2.78
C GLY A 137 -4.15 -5.29 3.40
N LEU A 138 -5.27 -5.44 2.67
CA LEU A 138 -6.57 -4.92 3.09
C LEU A 138 -7.07 -5.56 4.40
N CYS A 139 -6.82 -6.84 4.64
CA CYS A 139 -7.19 -7.51 5.89
C CYS A 139 -6.37 -7.01 7.09
N SER A 140 -5.18 -6.49 6.84
CA SER A 140 -4.26 -5.98 7.86
C SER A 140 -4.47 -4.50 8.20
N ALA A 141 -5.08 -3.72 7.30
CA ALA A 141 -5.16 -2.26 7.42
C ALA A 141 -6.39 -1.76 8.20
N HIS A 142 -6.23 -0.63 8.89
CA HIS A 142 -7.33 0.16 9.43
C HIS A 142 -7.88 1.16 8.40
N GLY A 143 -7.18 1.34 7.28
CA GLY A 143 -7.52 2.37 6.31
C GLY A 143 -6.87 2.19 4.96
N VAL A 144 -7.54 2.64 3.90
CA VAL A 144 -7.01 2.64 2.53
C VAL A 144 -6.87 4.07 2.00
N ILE A 145 -5.68 4.38 1.51
CA ILE A 145 -5.36 5.56 0.70
C ILE A 145 -5.39 5.09 -0.76
N ILE A 146 -6.12 5.82 -1.61
CA ILE A 146 -6.27 5.48 -3.03
C ILE A 146 -5.61 6.59 -3.88
N PRO A 147 -4.33 6.44 -4.27
CA PRO A 147 -3.72 7.33 -5.25
C PRO A 147 -4.34 7.12 -6.61
N MET A 148 -4.67 8.20 -7.31
CA MET A 148 -5.22 8.13 -8.66
C MET A 148 -4.82 9.32 -9.51
N GLN A 149 -4.62 9.05 -10.80
CA GLN A 149 -4.48 10.07 -11.82
C GLN A 149 -5.87 10.45 -12.33
N CYS A 150 -6.10 11.73 -12.58
CA CYS A 150 -7.39 12.25 -13.05
C CYS A 150 -7.52 12.05 -14.59
N GLU A 151 -7.65 10.80 -15.02
CA GLU A 151 -7.73 10.40 -16.44
C GLU A 151 -9.05 9.69 -16.77
N TYR A 152 -9.30 9.45 -18.06
CA TYR A 152 -10.58 8.92 -18.55
C TYR A 152 -11.05 7.63 -17.84
N TYR A 153 -10.17 6.63 -17.69
CA TYR A 153 -10.50 5.35 -17.04
C TYR A 153 -10.33 5.36 -15.51
N ALA A 154 -10.13 6.51 -14.89
CA ALA A 154 -9.81 6.58 -13.46
C ALA A 154 -11.00 6.23 -12.57
N LEU A 155 -12.23 6.57 -12.98
CA LEU A 155 -13.45 6.32 -12.20
C LEU A 155 -13.94 4.87 -12.29
N GLU A 156 -13.73 4.21 -13.42
CA GLU A 156 -14.07 2.81 -13.62
C GLU A 156 -13.26 1.91 -12.68
N GLY A 157 -11.93 1.98 -12.74
CA GLY A 157 -11.06 1.17 -11.87
C GLY A 157 -11.19 1.50 -10.38
N LEU A 158 -11.61 2.73 -10.05
CA LEU A 158 -11.94 3.12 -8.68
C LEU A 158 -13.18 2.39 -8.15
N SER A 159 -14.21 2.21 -8.97
CA SER A 159 -15.46 1.56 -8.58
C SER A 159 -15.23 0.10 -8.17
N ASP A 160 -14.44 -0.65 -8.94
CA ASP A 160 -14.10 -2.04 -8.63
C ASP A 160 -13.28 -2.18 -7.33
N LEU A 161 -12.36 -1.23 -7.09
CA LEU A 161 -11.59 -1.20 -5.85
C LEU A 161 -12.49 -0.92 -4.65
N VAL A 162 -13.39 0.07 -4.76
CA VAL A 162 -14.35 0.42 -3.70
C VAL A 162 -15.25 -0.77 -3.39
N ASN A 163 -15.73 -1.49 -4.41
CA ASN A 163 -16.54 -2.69 -4.23
C ASN A 163 -15.76 -3.80 -3.50
N THR A 164 -14.48 -3.96 -3.82
CA THR A 164 -13.60 -4.92 -3.14
C THR A 164 -13.39 -4.54 -1.68
N ILE A 165 -13.09 -3.27 -1.39
CA ILE A 165 -12.94 -2.77 -0.02
C ILE A 165 -14.22 -3.00 0.79
N LYS A 166 -15.41 -2.77 0.21
CA LYS A 166 -16.70 -3.06 0.86
C LYS A 166 -16.86 -4.55 1.20
N LYS A 167 -16.49 -5.46 0.28
CA LYS A 167 -16.54 -6.92 0.52
C LYS A 167 -15.56 -7.35 1.62
N VAL A 168 -14.33 -6.83 1.60
CA VAL A 168 -13.33 -7.12 2.64
C VAL A 168 -13.80 -6.57 3.98
N HIS A 169 -14.34 -5.35 4.03
CA HIS A 169 -14.91 -4.76 5.24
C HIS A 169 -15.99 -5.66 5.85
N ALA A 170 -16.95 -6.12 5.03
CA ALA A 170 -18.07 -6.91 5.51
C ALA A 170 -17.67 -8.32 5.99
N ASN A 171 -16.70 -8.97 5.35
CA ASN A 171 -16.46 -10.40 5.54
C ASN A 171 -15.14 -10.73 6.26
N LEU A 172 -14.14 -9.85 6.20
CA LEU A 172 -12.77 -10.18 6.62
C LEU A 172 -12.15 -9.17 7.59
N ASN A 173 -12.48 -7.88 7.49
CA ASN A 173 -11.89 -6.82 8.29
C ASN A 173 -12.83 -5.64 8.53
N ARG A 174 -13.62 -5.71 9.61
CA ARG A 174 -14.62 -4.68 9.97
C ARG A 174 -14.05 -3.31 10.30
N ASP A 175 -12.76 -3.20 10.58
CA ASP A 175 -12.10 -1.92 10.86
C ASP A 175 -11.64 -1.19 9.59
N LEU A 176 -11.68 -1.86 8.42
CA LEU A 176 -11.22 -1.31 7.16
C LEU A 176 -12.15 -0.19 6.68
N LYS A 177 -11.57 0.97 6.37
CA LYS A 177 -12.28 2.13 5.82
C LYS A 177 -11.47 2.82 4.73
N ILE A 178 -12.14 3.51 3.82
CA ILE A 178 -11.46 4.41 2.89
C ILE A 178 -11.09 5.67 3.68
N ILE A 179 -9.80 5.97 3.76
CA ILE A 179 -9.27 7.16 4.43
C ILE A 179 -9.31 8.34 3.48
N GLY A 180 -8.92 8.13 2.23
CA GLY A 180 -9.07 9.16 1.23
C GLY A 180 -8.47 8.83 -0.13
N LEU A 181 -8.85 9.66 -1.10
CA LEU A 181 -8.40 9.63 -2.48
C LEU A 181 -7.35 10.71 -2.66
N LEU A 182 -6.17 10.31 -3.13
CA LEU A 182 -5.04 11.20 -3.37
C LEU A 182 -4.90 11.43 -4.88
N ARG A 183 -5.14 12.66 -5.32
CA ARG A 183 -4.90 13.06 -6.70
C ARG A 183 -3.41 13.17 -6.93
N VAL A 184 -2.88 12.37 -7.85
CA VAL A 184 -1.44 12.34 -8.18
C VAL A 184 -1.17 12.70 -9.64
N MET A 185 0.04 13.16 -9.90
CA MET A 185 0.49 13.66 -11.21
C MET A 185 -0.51 14.67 -11.81
N PHE A 186 -1.07 15.50 -10.94
CA PHE A 186 -2.11 16.45 -11.32
C PHE A 186 -1.51 17.66 -12.03
N ASP A 187 -2.12 18.06 -13.14
CA ASP A 187 -1.87 19.28 -13.88
C ASP A 187 -3.17 20.10 -13.95
N PRO A 188 -3.26 21.21 -13.20
CA PRO A 188 -4.47 22.03 -13.16
C PRO A 188 -4.78 22.70 -14.50
N ARG A 189 -3.87 22.69 -15.48
CA ARG A 189 -4.10 23.27 -16.81
C ARG A 189 -4.86 22.33 -17.74
N MET A 190 -4.96 21.04 -17.39
CA MET A 190 -5.65 20.05 -18.20
C MET A 190 -7.13 19.99 -17.84
N THR A 191 -8.00 20.41 -18.76
CA THR A 191 -9.46 20.42 -18.59
C THR A 191 -10.00 19.05 -18.16
N LEU A 192 -9.52 17.95 -18.77
CA LEU A 192 -9.94 16.60 -18.41
C LEU A 192 -9.64 16.29 -16.93
N GLN A 193 -8.46 16.70 -16.44
CA GLN A 193 -8.10 16.44 -15.05
C GLN A 193 -8.96 17.25 -14.07
N GLN A 194 -9.29 18.50 -14.42
CA GLN A 194 -10.20 19.32 -13.64
C GLN A 194 -11.61 18.69 -13.57
N GLN A 195 -12.15 18.22 -14.70
CA GLN A 195 -13.45 17.59 -14.77
C GLN A 195 -13.52 16.31 -13.93
N VAL A 196 -12.53 15.42 -14.07
CA VAL A 196 -12.45 14.19 -13.26
C VAL A 196 -12.27 14.53 -11.78
N SER A 197 -11.47 15.55 -11.45
CA SER A 197 -11.31 16.00 -10.07
C SER A 197 -12.62 16.50 -9.46
N ALA A 198 -13.41 17.28 -10.20
CA ALA A 198 -14.71 17.77 -9.74
C ALA A 198 -15.68 16.60 -9.48
N GLN A 199 -15.74 15.62 -10.37
CA GLN A 199 -16.55 14.41 -10.17
C GLN A 199 -16.13 13.61 -8.93
N LEU A 200 -14.83 13.55 -8.63
CA LEU A 200 -14.34 12.92 -7.41
C LEU A 200 -14.80 13.67 -6.16
N GLU A 201 -14.70 15.00 -6.16
CA GLU A 201 -15.14 15.83 -5.05
C GLU A 201 -16.66 15.74 -4.85
N ASP A 202 -17.44 15.74 -5.91
CA ASP A 202 -18.91 15.59 -5.85
C ASP A 202 -19.32 14.22 -5.28
N HIS A 203 -18.63 13.14 -5.67
CA HIS A 203 -19.02 11.79 -5.27
C HIS A 203 -18.44 11.33 -3.93
N PHE A 204 -17.19 11.75 -3.62
CA PHE A 204 -16.46 11.28 -2.44
C PHE A 204 -16.30 12.34 -1.35
N GLY A 205 -16.60 13.61 -1.66
CA GLY A 205 -16.64 14.72 -0.72
C GLY A 205 -15.37 14.82 0.13
N ASP A 206 -15.56 14.71 1.44
CA ASP A 206 -14.51 14.82 2.46
C ASP A 206 -13.40 13.77 2.37
N LYS A 207 -13.62 12.69 1.61
CA LYS A 207 -12.61 11.65 1.36
C LYS A 207 -11.61 12.06 0.28
N VAL A 208 -11.89 13.07 -0.54
CA VAL A 208 -10.87 13.57 -1.46
C VAL A 208 -9.89 14.43 -0.67
N PHE A 209 -8.61 14.04 -0.65
CA PHE A 209 -7.62 14.85 0.05
C PHE A 209 -7.49 16.22 -0.60
N LYS A 210 -7.44 17.26 0.24
CA LYS A 210 -7.12 18.63 -0.20
C LYS A 210 -5.71 18.71 -0.79
N ALA A 211 -4.79 17.90 -0.28
CA ALA A 211 -3.45 17.79 -0.83
C ALA A 211 -3.48 17.08 -2.19
N VAL A 212 -2.68 17.58 -3.13
CA VAL A 212 -2.53 17.06 -4.48
C VAL A 212 -1.05 16.88 -4.76
N VAL A 213 -0.66 15.78 -5.41
CA VAL A 213 0.71 15.57 -5.87
C VAL A 213 0.80 16.06 -7.32
N PRO A 214 1.48 17.18 -7.61
CA PRO A 214 1.55 17.71 -8.96
C PRO A 214 2.38 16.80 -9.87
N ARG A 215 2.17 16.90 -11.18
CA ARG A 215 3.08 16.29 -12.15
C ARG A 215 4.42 17.02 -12.07
N ASN A 216 5.48 16.32 -11.67
CA ASN A 216 6.83 16.84 -11.81
C ASN A 216 7.17 16.89 -13.29
N VAL A 217 7.04 18.07 -13.89
CA VAL A 217 7.63 18.41 -15.19
C VAL A 217 8.98 19.02 -14.86
N ARG A 218 10.05 18.23 -15.00
CA ARG A 218 11.41 18.79 -15.17
C ARG A 218 11.70 18.83 -16.65
#